data_AF-A0A2H0XBJ3-F1
#
_entry.id   AF-A0A2H0XBJ3-F1
#
_cell.length_a   1.000
_cell.length_b   1.000
_cell.length_c   1.000
_cell.angle_alpha   90.00
_cell.angle_beta   90.00
_cell.angle_gamma   90.00
#
_symmetry.space_group_name_H-M   'P 1'
#
loop_
_entity.id
_entity.type
_entity.pdbx_description
1 polymer ?
#
loop_
_entity_poly.entity_id
_entity_poly.type
_entity_poly.pdbx_seq_one_letter_code
_entity_poly.pdbx_strand_id
1 'polypeptide(L)'
;MLDYSASTIKIISVTTLIRDFRAVTEELPFLEKIVLTKGGSPFATLKASREEKKKIRDRYVGSWKGTELDSDEFWEKALKRRSRKNFPKL
;
A
#
# COMPACT_ATOMS: atom_id res chain seq x y z
N MET A 1 12.55 13.97 -1.01
CA MET A 1 12.41 12.73 -1.78
C MET A 1 11.67 11.79 -0.84
N LEU A 2 10.36 11.65 -1.01
CA LEU A 2 9.55 10.83 -0.11
C LEU A 2 9.63 9.40 -0.63
N ASP A 3 10.23 8.51 0.15
CA ASP A 3 10.20 7.07 -0.08
C ASP A 3 8.74 6.61 -0.08
N TYR A 4 8.19 6.37 -1.27
CA TYR A 4 6.84 5.84 -1.48
C TYR A 4 6.77 4.31 -1.25
N SER A 5 7.68 3.77 -0.44
CA SER A 5 7.62 2.40 0.07
C SER A 5 7.32 2.45 1.57
N ALA A 6 6.13 2.88 1.95
CA ALA A 6 5.57 2.40 3.21
C ALA A 6 5.24 0.92 3.01
N SER A 7 6.26 0.08 3.03
CA SER A 7 6.17 -1.34 3.35
C SER A 7 5.56 -1.44 4.75
N THR A 8 4.22 -1.43 4.83
CA THR A 8 3.51 -1.39 6.10
C THR A 8 3.63 -2.76 6.76
N ILE A 9 4.70 -2.92 7.53
CA ILE A 9 4.97 -4.10 8.36
C ILE A 9 4.24 -3.87 9.69
N LYS A 10 3.26 -4.71 10.00
CA LYS A 10 2.53 -4.65 11.27
C LYS A 10 3.07 -5.70 12.22
N ILE A 11 3.27 -5.36 13.49
CA ILE A 11 3.72 -6.30 14.53
C ILE A 11 2.56 -6.51 15.50
N ILE A 12 2.18 -7.76 15.72
CA ILE A 12 1.11 -8.13 16.66
C ILE A 12 1.54 -9.29 17.54
N SER A 13 0.92 -9.45 18.71
CA SER A 13 1.07 -10.67 19.50
C SER A 13 0.20 -11.81 18.95
N VAL A 14 0.59 -13.05 19.26
CA VAL A 14 -0.22 -14.21 18.91
C VAL A 14 -1.59 -14.19 19.59
N THR A 15 -1.69 -13.61 20.79
CA THR A 15 -2.96 -13.44 21.50
C THR A 15 -3.89 -12.49 20.78
N THR A 16 -3.38 -11.38 20.22
CA THR A 16 -4.17 -10.48 19.38
C THR A 16 -4.63 -11.17 18.10
N LEU A 17 -3.77 -11.97 17.45
CA LEU A 17 -4.16 -12.74 16.27
C LEU A 17 -5.32 -13.70 16.57
N ILE A 18 -5.31 -14.38 17.71
CA ILE A 18 -6.37 -15.34 18.06
C ILE A 18 -7.67 -14.60 18.38
N ARG A 19 -7.60 -13.49 19.12
CA ARG A 19 -8.79 -12.72 19.54
C ARG A 19 -9.47 -12.05 18.35
N ASP A 20 -8.69 -11.43 17.48
CA ASP A 20 -9.18 -10.56 16.40
C ASP A 20 -8.89 -11.15 15.02
N PHE A 21 -8.92 -12.49 14.91
CA PHE A 21 -8.45 -13.24 13.74
C PHE A 21 -9.03 -12.71 12.43
N ARG A 22 -10.35 -12.50 12.38
CA ARG A 22 -11.04 -12.01 11.19
C ARG A 22 -10.49 -10.67 10.72
N ALA A 23 -10.44 -9.69 11.62
CA ALA A 23 -9.95 -8.34 11.30
C ALA A 23 -8.50 -8.39 10.82
N VAL A 24 -7.65 -9.18 11.48
CA VAL A 24 -6.25 -9.35 11.08
C VAL A 24 -6.12 -9.98 9.70
N THR A 25 -6.96 -10.98 9.37
CA THR A 25 -6.96 -11.62 8.05
C THR A 25 -7.50 -10.72 6.93
N GLU A 26 -8.46 -9.84 7.23
CA GLU A 26 -9.02 -8.89 6.26
C GLU A 26 -8.03 -7.76 5.93
N GLU A 27 -7.19 -7.36 6.89
CA GLU A 27 -6.13 -6.37 6.66
C GLU A 27 -4.91 -6.93 5.92
N LEU A 28 -4.65 -8.22 6.08
CA LEU A 28 -3.44 -8.91 5.60
C LEU A 28 -3.11 -8.69 4.10
N PRO A 29 -4.09 -8.61 3.18
CA PRO A 29 -3.84 -8.34 1.76
C PRO A 29 -3.33 -6.94 1.46
N PHE A 30 -3.63 -5.96 2.32
CA PHE A 30 -3.22 -4.56 2.18
C PHE A 30 -1.84 -4.28 2.81
N LEU A 31 -1.33 -5.22 3.60
CA LEU A 31 -0.03 -5.14 4.25
C LEU A 31 1.04 -5.93 3.46
N GLU A 32 2.30 -5.57 3.68
CA GLU A 32 3.40 -6.38 3.11
C GLU A 32 3.50 -7.71 3.87
N LYS A 33 3.51 -7.63 5.20
CA LYS A 33 3.57 -8.76 6.12
C LYS A 33 3.15 -8.34 7.53
N ILE A 34 2.69 -9.32 8.30
CA ILE A 34 2.46 -9.19 9.73
C ILE A 34 3.49 -10.04 10.48
N VAL A 35 4.23 -9.45 11.40
CA VAL A 35 5.15 -10.18 12.28
C VAL A 35 4.40 -10.57 13.55
N LEU A 36 4.41 -11.86 13.87
CA LEU A 36 3.81 -12.40 15.08
C LEU A 36 4.85 -12.52 16.18
N THR A 37 4.48 -12.06 17.37
CA THR A 37 5.27 -12.17 18.59
C THR A 37 4.62 -13.10 19.61
N LYS A 38 5.43 -13.84 20.36
CA LYS A 38 5.02 -14.66 21.50
C LYS A 38 5.94 -14.33 22.66
N GLY A 39 5.39 -13.84 23.78
CA GLY A 39 6.18 -13.40 24.93
C GLY A 39 7.17 -12.28 24.61
N GLY A 40 6.81 -11.36 23.71
CA GLY A 40 7.67 -10.25 23.28
C GLY A 40 8.72 -10.58 22.22
N SER A 41 8.89 -11.86 21.86
CA SER A 41 9.84 -12.27 20.83
C SER A 41 9.14 -12.59 19.50
N PRO A 42 9.65 -12.11 18.35
CA PRO A 42 9.12 -12.46 17.04
C PRO A 42 9.37 -13.94 16.74
N PHE A 43 8.36 -14.67 16.25
CA PHE A 43 8.48 -16.10 15.95
C PHE A 43 7.97 -16.49 14.56
N ALA A 44 7.06 -15.71 13.97
CA ALA A 44 6.47 -16.04 12.68
C ALA A 44 6.11 -14.79 11.88
N THR A 45 5.95 -14.96 10.57
CA THR A 45 5.51 -13.90 9.66
C THR A 45 4.31 -14.41 8.86
N LEU A 46 3.22 -13.64 8.86
CA LEU A 46 2.06 -13.88 8.02
C LEU A 46 2.11 -13.00 6.77
N LYS A 47 1.75 -13.58 5.63
CA LYS A 47 1.60 -12.89 4.35
C LYS A 47 0.32 -13.37 3.67
N ALA A 48 -0.36 -12.46 2.99
CA ALA A 48 -1.50 -12.84 2.17
C ALA A 48 -1.02 -13.66 0.97
N SER A 49 -1.83 -14.63 0.54
CA SER A 49 -1.52 -15.40 -0.66
C SER A 49 -1.50 -14.49 -1.88
N ARG A 50 -0.77 -14.91 -2.92
CA ARG A 50 -0.70 -14.17 -4.18
C ARG A 50 -2.07 -14.06 -4.85
N GLU A 51 -2.90 -15.10 -4.70
CA GLU A 51 -4.26 -15.15 -5.23
C GLU A 51 -5.16 -14.11 -4.58
N GLU A 52 -5.07 -13.94 -3.26
CA GLU A 52 -5.90 -12.96 -2.55
C GLU A 52 -5.52 -11.52 -2.91
N LYS A 53 -4.21 -11.25 -3.01
CA LYS A 53 -3.71 -9.95 -3.53
C LYS A 53 -4.18 -9.71 -4.97
N LYS A 54 -4.20 -10.76 -5.79
CA LYS A 54 -4.70 -10.68 -7.18
C LYS A 54 -6.20 -10.35 -7.20
N LYS A 55 -7.04 -11.02 -6.42
CA LYS A 55 -8.49 -10.73 -6.35
C LYS A 55 -8.77 -9.27 -6.00
N ILE A 56 -8.06 -8.73 -5.02
CA ILE A 56 -8.22 -7.32 -4.62
C ILE A 56 -7.79 -6.40 -5.75
N ARG A 57 -6.61 -6.62 -6.32
CA ARG A 57 -6.14 -5.82 -7.45
C ARG A 57 -7.14 -5.84 -8.61
N ASP A 58 -7.62 -7.02 -8.97
CA ASP A 58 -8.53 -7.21 -10.09
C ASP A 58 -9.90 -6.51 -9.85
N ARG A 59 -10.33 -6.34 -8.59
CA ARG A 59 -11.52 -5.53 -8.23
C ARG A 59 -11.37 -4.05 -8.60
N TYR A 60 -10.14 -3.51 -8.51
CA TYR A 60 -9.86 -2.10 -8.77
C TYR A 60 -9.31 -1.84 -10.18
N VAL A 61 -9.20 -2.88 -11.03
CA VAL A 61 -8.76 -2.73 -12.41
C VAL A 61 -9.77 -1.85 -13.15
N GLY A 62 -9.27 -0.76 -13.74
CA GLY A 62 -10.10 0.19 -14.49
C GLY A 62 -10.97 1.10 -13.62
N SER A 63 -10.79 1.13 -12.29
CA SER A 63 -11.53 2.07 -11.43
C SER A 63 -11.26 3.54 -11.74
N TRP A 64 -10.17 3.85 -12.44
CA TRP A 64 -9.86 5.20 -12.89
C TRP A 64 -10.29 5.47 -14.33
N LYS A 65 -10.78 4.47 -15.06
CA LYS A 65 -11.13 4.61 -16.48
C LYS A 65 -12.24 5.66 -16.65
N GLY A 66 -12.01 6.66 -17.49
CA GLY A 66 -12.93 7.79 -17.71
C GLY A 66 -12.94 8.86 -16.60
N THR A 67 -12.08 8.75 -15.60
CA THR A 67 -11.84 9.84 -14.62
C THR A 67 -10.79 10.81 -15.14
N GLU A 68 -10.64 11.98 -14.51
CA GLU A 68 -9.56 12.93 -14.85
C GLU A 68 -8.16 12.31 -14.77
N LEU A 69 -7.97 11.27 -13.95
CA LEU A 69 -6.71 10.54 -13.83
C LEU A 69 -6.40 9.65 -15.04
N ASP A 70 -7.39 9.37 -15.90
CA ASP A 70 -7.27 8.65 -17.17
C ASP A 70 -7.00 9.60 -18.35
N SER A 71 -6.99 10.92 -18.13
CA SER A 71 -6.80 11.91 -19.18
C SER A 71 -5.32 12.22 -19.41
N ASP A 72 -4.84 11.97 -20.62
CA ASP A 72 -3.49 12.34 -21.04
C ASP A 72 -3.27 13.86 -20.96
N GLU A 73 -4.28 14.65 -21.31
CA GLU A 73 -4.23 16.12 -21.23
C GLU A 73 -4.04 16.62 -19.78
N PHE A 74 -4.71 15.97 -18.82
CA PHE A 74 -4.56 16.27 -17.40
C PHE A 74 -3.11 16.06 -16.94
N TRP A 75 -2.51 14.93 -17.30
CA TRP A 75 -1.13 14.61 -16.95
C TRP A 75 -0.12 15.50 -17.67
N GLU A 76 -0.34 15.84 -18.93
CA GLU A 76 0.50 16.82 -19.64
C GLU A 76 0.53 18.17 -18.91
N LYS A 77 -0.63 18.66 -18.49
CA LYS A 77 -0.75 19.93 -17.76
C LYS A 77 -0.07 19.86 -16.39
N ALA A 78 -0.23 18.75 -15.67
CA ALA A 78 0.41 18.52 -14.38
C ALA A 78 1.95 18.47 -14.51
N LEU A 79 2.46 17.80 -15.54
CA LEU A 79 3.90 17.62 -15.79
C LEU A 79 4.58 18.90 -16.29
N LYS A 80 3.88 19.75 -17.05
CA LYS A 80 4.38 21.06 -17.54
C LYS A 80 4.80 22.01 -16.41
N ARG A 81 4.23 21.89 -15.20
CA ARG A 81 4.50 22.80 -14.05
C ARG A 81 5.88 22.67 -13.40
N ARG A 82 6.72 21.68 -13.76
CA ARG A 82 8.04 21.45 -13.13
C ARG A 82 9.26 21.76 -14.03
N SER A 83 9.16 22.75 -14.92
CA SER A 83 10.36 23.31 -15.53
C SER A 83 11.17 24.07 -14.48
N ARG A 84 12.25 23.46 -13.97
CA ARG A 84 13.27 24.07 -13.09
C ARG A 84 14.09 25.18 -13.78
N LYS A 85 13.70 25.66 -14.97
CA LYS A 85 14.47 26.70 -15.71
C LYS A 85 14.21 28.13 -15.24
N ASN A 86 13.14 28.39 -14.46
CA ASN A 86 12.84 29.72 -13.91
C ASN A 86 12.92 29.71 -12.38
N PHE A 87 14.10 29.41 -11.83
CA PHE A 87 14.44 29.96 -10.52
C PHE A 87 14.94 31.39 -10.76
N PRO A 88 14.26 32.44 -10.26
CA PRO A 88 14.85 33.77 -10.26
C PRO A 88 16.15 33.70 -9.46
N LYS A 89 17.25 34.13 -10.06
CA LYS A 89 18.52 34.33 -9.34
C LYS A 89 18.25 35.41 -8.27
N LEU A 90 18.38 35.02 -7.00
CA LEU A 90 18.55 35.95 -5.88
C LEU A 90 19.92 36.64 -6.02
#